data_AF-A0A2V9T9S4-F1
#
_entry.id   AF-A0A2V9T9S4-F1
#
_cell.length_a   1.000
_cell.length_b   1.000
_cell.length_c   1.000
_cell.angle_alpha   90.00
_cell.angle_beta   90.00
_cell.angle_gamma   90.00
#
_symmetry.space_group_name_H-M   'P 1'
#
loop_
_entity.id
_entity.type
_entity.pdbx_description
1 polymer ?
#
loop_
_entity_poly.entity_id
_entity_poly.type
_entity_poly.pdbx_seq_one_letter_code
_entity_poly.pdbx_strand_id
1 'polypeptide(L)'
;NDLPDFVYFNHSIHINKGVGCNTCHGPVDRMPLMYNYASLQMEWCLNCHRAPEKNLRPRDQVFNMRYEEPSSAKPIMVDGKTYTDQISLGRDLVTKYNLRTVADITSCSTCHR
;
A
#
# COMPACT_ATOMS: atom_id res chain seq x y z
N ASN A 1 -12.40 -11.05 1.11
CA ASN A 1 -11.18 -11.12 0.27
C ASN A 1 -11.36 -12.23 -0.75
N ASP A 2 -12.22 -12.00 -1.72
CA ASP A 2 -12.45 -12.97 -2.80
C ASP A 2 -12.17 -12.23 -4.11
N LEU A 3 -11.26 -12.79 -4.91
CA LEU A 3 -10.88 -12.29 -6.22
C LEU A 3 -11.06 -13.45 -7.20
N PRO A 4 -11.39 -13.17 -8.48
CA PRO A 4 -11.54 -14.23 -9.46
C PRO A 4 -10.27 -15.09 -9.56
N ASP A 5 -10.43 -16.39 -9.79
CA ASP A 5 -9.33 -17.37 -9.80
C ASP A 5 -8.22 -17.08 -10.83
N PHE A 6 -8.53 -16.31 -11.88
CA PHE A 6 -7.55 -15.84 -12.87
C PHE A 6 -6.70 -14.65 -12.39
N VAL A 7 -6.85 -14.24 -11.13
CA VAL A 7 -6.06 -13.19 -10.47
C VAL A 7 -5.27 -13.80 -9.31
N TYR A 8 -3.96 -13.84 -9.46
CA TYR A 8 -3.04 -14.36 -8.45
C TYR A 8 -2.57 -13.21 -7.56
N PHE A 9 -3.23 -13.05 -6.41
CA PHE A 9 -2.84 -12.06 -5.42
C PHE A 9 -1.86 -12.63 -4.39
N ASN A 10 -0.74 -11.93 -4.17
CA ASN A 10 0.27 -12.32 -3.18
C ASN A 10 0.33 -11.29 -2.04
N HIS A 11 -0.15 -11.62 -0.84
CA HIS A 11 -0.11 -10.71 0.32
C HIS A 11 1.33 -10.32 0.72
N SER A 12 2.26 -11.27 0.67
CA SER A 12 3.62 -11.09 1.21
C SER A 12 4.39 -9.97 0.52
N ILE A 13 4.22 -9.80 -0.81
CA ILE A 13 4.93 -8.75 -1.54
C ILE A 13 4.43 -7.36 -1.14
N HIS A 14 3.12 -7.18 -0.92
CA HIS A 14 2.54 -5.90 -0.54
C HIS A 14 3.00 -5.47 0.86
N ILE A 15 2.95 -6.40 1.83
CA ILE A 15 3.43 -6.19 3.20
C ILE A 15 4.92 -5.82 3.19
N ASN A 16 5.75 -6.61 2.47
CA ASN A 16 7.19 -6.38 2.39
C ASN A 16 7.56 -5.09 1.65
N LYS A 17 6.67 -4.55 0.81
CA LYS A 17 6.86 -3.27 0.11
C LYS A 17 6.24 -2.09 0.86
N GLY A 18 5.66 -2.31 2.05
CA GLY A 18 5.19 -1.22 2.92
C GLY A 18 3.74 -0.82 2.66
N VAL A 19 2.89 -1.70 2.12
CA VAL A 19 1.44 -1.46 2.01
C VAL A 19 0.77 -1.94 3.29
N GLY A 20 0.05 -1.04 3.98
CA GLY A 20 -0.64 -1.37 5.22
C GLY A 20 -1.96 -2.11 5.01
N CYS A 21 -2.36 -2.92 6.00
CA CYS A 21 -3.59 -3.73 5.92
C CYS A 21 -4.84 -2.85 5.74
N ASN A 22 -4.88 -1.70 6.41
CA ASN A 22 -6.03 -0.78 6.38
C ASN A 22 -6.21 -0.07 5.03
N THR A 23 -5.19 0.01 4.18
CA THR A 23 -5.31 0.58 2.84
C THR A 23 -6.23 -0.28 1.98
N CYS A 24 -6.14 -1.61 2.10
CA CYS A 24 -6.96 -2.55 1.32
C CYS A 24 -8.25 -2.94 2.05
N HIS A 25 -8.17 -3.19 3.37
CA HIS A 25 -9.27 -3.76 4.15
C HIS A 25 -10.03 -2.73 4.99
N GLY A 26 -9.63 -1.45 4.97
CA GLY A 26 -10.23 -0.44 5.83
C GLY A 26 -9.88 -0.63 7.32
N PRO A 27 -10.58 0.06 8.22
CA PRO A 27 -10.32 0.01 9.67
C PRO A 27 -10.90 -1.26 10.30
N VAL A 28 -10.32 -2.43 9.99
CA VAL A 28 -10.81 -3.74 10.48
C VAL A 28 -10.83 -3.83 12.01
N ASP A 29 -10.04 -3.00 12.72
CA ASP A 29 -10.07 -2.89 14.19
C ASP A 29 -11.39 -2.31 14.73
N ARG A 30 -12.21 -1.71 13.87
CA ARG A 30 -13.50 -1.09 14.21
C ARG A 30 -14.67 -1.70 13.45
N MET A 31 -14.44 -2.75 12.66
CA MET A 31 -15.50 -3.41 11.92
C MET A 31 -16.22 -4.41 12.83
N PRO A 32 -17.48 -4.15 13.24
CA PRO A 32 -18.24 -5.11 14.05
C PRO A 32 -18.55 -6.39 13.25
N LEU A 33 -18.64 -6.26 11.93
CA LEU A 33 -18.74 -7.35 10.97
C LEU A 33 -17.83 -7.02 9.78
N MET A 34 -17.11 -8.02 9.28
CA MET A 34 -16.20 -7.83 8.15
C MET A 34 -16.98 -7.54 6.87
N TYR A 35 -16.55 -6.51 6.13
CA TYR A 35 -17.08 -6.17 4.81
C TYR A 35 -15.95 -5.75 3.87
N ASN A 36 -16.21 -5.74 2.56
CA ASN A 36 -15.25 -5.25 1.59
C ASN A 36 -15.23 -3.71 1.63
N TYR A 37 -14.15 -3.13 2.15
CA TYR A 37 -13.97 -1.68 2.21
C TYR A 37 -13.61 -1.08 0.85
N ALA A 38 -12.63 -1.66 0.17
CA ALA A 38 -12.26 -1.30 -1.19
C ALA A 38 -13.00 -2.19 -2.20
N SER A 39 -13.20 -1.69 -3.43
CA SER A 39 -13.82 -2.48 -4.49
C SER A 39 -12.97 -3.67 -4.91
N LEU A 40 -11.64 -3.56 -4.76
CA LEU A 40 -10.64 -4.54 -5.21
C LEU A 40 -10.79 -4.94 -6.68
N GLN A 41 -11.46 -4.10 -7.47
CA GLN A 41 -11.53 -4.25 -8.92
C GLN A 41 -10.18 -3.88 -9.54
N MET A 42 -9.93 -4.36 -10.76
CA MET A 42 -8.67 -4.16 -11.46
C MET A 42 -8.20 -2.70 -11.46
N GLU A 43 -9.10 -1.76 -11.72
CA GLU A 43 -8.73 -0.33 -11.77
C GLU A 43 -8.31 0.22 -10.40
N TRP A 44 -8.88 -0.30 -9.30
CA TRP A 44 -8.43 0.07 -7.95
C TRP A 44 -6.99 -0.40 -7.70
N CYS A 45 -6.68 -1.65 -8.09
CA CYS A 45 -5.32 -2.19 -8.01
C CYS A 45 -4.34 -1.39 -8.89
N LEU A 46 -4.73 -1.10 -10.13
CA LEU A 46 -3.91 -0.37 -11.08
C LEU A 46 -3.67 1.07 -10.66
N ASN A 47 -4.64 1.74 -10.04
CA ASN A 47 -4.43 3.09 -9.51
C ASN A 47 -3.35 3.12 -8.43
N CYS A 48 -3.32 2.11 -7.55
CA CYS A 48 -2.24 1.95 -6.60
C CYS A 48 -0.91 1.60 -7.30
N HIS A 49 -0.90 0.69 -8.27
CA HIS A 49 0.31 0.29 -9.00
C HIS A 49 0.89 1.41 -9.88
N ARG A 50 0.07 2.35 -10.36
CA ARG A 50 0.53 3.51 -11.15
C ARG A 50 1.13 4.62 -10.28
N ALA A 51 0.73 4.71 -9.01
CA ALA A 51 1.20 5.72 -8.07
C ALA A 51 1.37 5.12 -6.65
N PRO A 52 2.28 4.15 -6.47
CA PRO A 52 2.43 3.43 -5.20
C PRO A 52 2.85 4.36 -4.06
N GLU A 53 3.59 5.43 -4.35
CA GLU A 53 4.06 6.43 -3.38
C GLU A 53 2.93 7.05 -2.55
N LYS A 54 1.71 7.08 -3.08
CA LYS A 54 0.54 7.59 -2.36
C LYS A 54 0.07 6.68 -1.22
N ASN A 55 0.53 5.43 -1.16
CA ASN A 55 0.01 4.40 -0.27
C ASN A 55 1.07 3.70 0.59
N LEU A 56 2.36 3.91 0.28
CA LEU A 56 3.45 3.30 1.03
C LEU A 56 3.63 3.92 2.41
N ARG A 57 3.94 3.08 3.38
CA ARG A 57 4.33 3.47 4.74
C ARG A 57 5.56 2.70 5.20
N PRO A 58 6.21 3.14 6.30
CA PRO A 58 7.32 2.40 6.89
C PRO A 58 6.90 0.97 7.26
N ARG A 59 7.77 -0.02 7.04
CA ARG A 59 7.47 -1.45 7.26
C ARG A 59 7.00 -1.76 8.69
N ASP A 60 7.55 -1.09 9.69
CA ASP A 60 7.15 -1.19 11.09
C ASP A 60 5.72 -0.68 11.36
N GLN A 61 5.16 0.11 10.44
CA GLN A 61 3.80 0.65 10.50
C GLN A 61 2.79 -0.12 9.63
N VAL A 62 3.21 -1.18 8.92
CA VAL A 62 2.31 -1.97 8.04
C VAL A 62 1.12 -2.55 8.79
N PHE A 63 1.34 -3.03 10.01
CA PHE A 63 0.31 -3.58 10.88
C PHE A 63 -0.36 -2.54 11.79
N ASN A 64 0.08 -1.28 11.73
CA ASN A 64 -0.58 -0.20 12.45
C ASN A 64 -1.88 0.18 11.73
N MET A 65 -3.00 -0.33 12.26
CA MET A 65 -4.35 -0.06 11.73
C MET A 65 -4.77 1.40 11.85
N ARG A 66 -4.06 2.19 12.66
CA ARG A 66 -4.32 3.61 12.92
C ARG A 66 -3.19 4.49 12.41
N TYR A 67 -2.39 4.00 11.46
CA TYR A 67 -1.41 4.82 10.78
C TYR A 67 -2.08 6.04 10.13
N GLU A 68 -1.51 7.21 10.39
CA GLU A 68 -1.87 8.46 9.74
C GLU A 68 -0.73 8.85 8.80
N GLU A 69 -1.08 9.37 7.63
CA GLU A 69 -0.08 9.86 6.67
C GLU A 69 0.70 11.05 7.26
N PRO A 70 1.97 11.24 6.86
CA PRO A 70 2.76 12.37 7.32
C PRO A 70 2.06 13.68 6.98
N SER A 71 2.04 14.59 7.96
CA SER A 71 1.54 15.95 7.79
C SER A 71 2.45 16.92 8.55
N SER A 72 2.33 18.22 8.28
CA SER A 72 3.05 19.25 9.05
C SER A 72 2.77 19.19 10.56
N ALA A 73 1.60 18.69 10.97
CA ALA A 73 1.23 18.53 12.38
C ALA A 73 1.73 17.20 12.98
N LYS A 74 1.89 16.16 12.16
CA LYS A 74 2.31 14.82 12.55
C LYS A 74 3.40 14.33 11.59
N PRO A 75 4.65 14.77 11.76
CA PRO A 75 5.75 14.31 10.94
C PRO A 75 6.09 12.85 11.23
N ILE A 76 6.57 12.13 10.21
CA ILE A 76 7.07 10.77 10.34
C ILE A 76 8.57 10.75 10.11
N MET A 77 9.30 10.05 10.98
CA MET A 77 10.75 9.90 10.88
C MET A 77 11.09 8.50 10.40
N VAL A 78 11.92 8.42 9.35
CA VAL A 78 12.44 7.15 8.82
C VAL A 78 13.93 7.32 8.58
N ASP A 79 14.75 6.47 9.21
CA ASP A 79 16.22 6.49 9.13
C ASP A 79 16.84 7.89 9.38
N GLY A 80 16.28 8.63 10.35
CA GLY A 80 16.76 9.98 10.69
C GLY A 80 16.32 11.10 9.74
N LYS A 81 15.56 10.80 8.68
CA LYS A 81 14.92 11.80 7.81
C LYS A 81 13.47 12.01 8.24
N THR A 82 13.06 13.28 8.28
CA THR A 82 11.70 13.69 8.67
C THR A 82 10.86 13.98 7.43
N TYR A 83 9.63 13.48 7.42
CA TYR A 83 8.65 13.66 6.34
C TYR A 83 7.39 14.31 6.89
N THR A 84 6.88 15.31 6.17
CA THR A 84 5.65 16.05 6.50
C THR A 84 4.58 15.97 5.42
N ASP A 85 4.81 15.17 4.38
CA ASP A 85 3.82 14.85 3.36
C ASP A 85 3.99 13.40 2.86
N GLN A 86 2.89 12.79 2.41
CA GLN A 86 2.88 11.41 1.95
C GLN A 86 3.71 11.18 0.68
N ILE A 87 3.79 12.17 -0.22
CA ILE A 87 4.46 12.00 -1.51
C ILE A 87 5.98 11.94 -1.33
N SER A 88 6.55 12.80 -0.49
CA SER A 88 7.99 12.80 -0.21
C SER A 88 8.43 11.52 0.50
N LEU A 89 7.66 11.05 1.49
CA LEU A 89 7.89 9.76 2.14
C LEU A 89 7.76 8.61 1.13
N GLY A 90 6.64 8.55 0.41
CA GLY A 90 6.35 7.47 -0.51
C GLY A 90 7.41 7.32 -1.60
N ARG A 91 7.90 8.43 -2.19
CA ARG A 91 8.97 8.40 -3.18
C ARG A 91 10.27 7.85 -2.61
N ASP A 92 10.62 8.23 -1.39
CA ASP A 92 11.79 7.69 -0.70
C ASP A 92 11.64 6.19 -0.46
N LEU A 93 10.46 5.74 -0.04
CA LEU A 93 10.15 4.33 0.17
C LEU A 93 10.13 3.51 -1.13
N VAL A 94 9.67 4.09 -2.25
CA VAL A 94 9.74 3.45 -3.58
C VAL A 94 11.19 3.07 -3.89
N THR A 95 12.12 4.00 -3.69
CA THR A 95 13.55 3.78 -3.90
C THR A 95 14.12 2.81 -2.85
N LYS A 96 13.90 3.08 -1.56
CA LYS A 96 14.45 2.28 -0.45
C LYS A 96 14.02 0.82 -0.50
N TYR A 97 12.79 0.55 -0.91
CA TYR A 97 12.26 -0.80 -0.97
C TYR A 97 12.48 -1.46 -2.33
N ASN A 98 13.21 -0.84 -3.26
CA ASN A 98 13.48 -1.36 -4.60
C ASN A 98 12.19 -1.83 -5.28
N LEU A 99 11.21 -0.92 -5.40
CA LEU A 99 10.00 -1.23 -6.14
C LEU A 99 10.34 -1.38 -7.63
N ARG A 100 9.72 -2.37 -8.27
CA ARG A 100 9.81 -2.52 -9.72
C ARG A 100 9.15 -1.31 -10.40
N THR A 101 9.45 -1.11 -11.67
CA THR A 101 8.90 0.02 -12.42
C THR A 101 7.37 -0.07 -12.51
N VAL A 102 6.71 1.07 -12.74
CA VAL A 102 5.26 1.09 -12.98
C VAL A 102 4.89 0.14 -14.11
N ALA A 103 5.65 0.14 -15.22
CA ALA A 103 5.42 -0.74 -16.35
C ALA A 103 5.44 -2.23 -15.96
N ASP A 104 6.39 -2.64 -15.10
CA ASP A 104 6.47 -4.03 -14.64
C ASP A 104 5.27 -4.42 -13.78
N ILE A 105 4.90 -3.55 -12.82
CA ILE A 105 3.84 -3.87 -11.86
C ILE A 105 2.44 -3.68 -12.44
N THR A 106 2.28 -2.95 -13.55
CA THR A 106 1.01 -2.86 -14.29
C THR A 106 0.90 -3.84 -15.45
N SER A 107 1.93 -4.66 -15.70
CA SER A 107 1.88 -5.69 -16.73
C SER A 107 0.87 -6.78 -16.40
N CYS A 108 0.20 -7.33 -17.41
CA CYS A 108 -0.81 -8.39 -17.24
C CYS A 108 -0.25 -9.60 -16.48
N SER A 109 1.00 -9.98 -16.72
CA SER A 109 1.65 -11.14 -16.09
C SER A 109 1.98 -10.94 -14.60
N THR A 110 1.89 -9.71 -14.09
CA THR A 110 2.05 -9.46 -12.65
C THR A 110 0.90 -10.08 -11.85
N CYS A 111 -0.33 -10.08 -12.39
CA CYS A 111 -1.53 -10.54 -11.68
C CYS A 111 -2.23 -11.72 -12.37
N HIS A 112 -2.21 -11.79 -13.69
CA HIS A 112 -2.86 -12.85 -14.47
C HIS A 112 -1.84 -13.90 -14.88
N ARG A 113 -2.03 -15.14 -14.41
CA ARG A 113 -1.10 -16.26 -14.64
C ARG A 113 -1.84 -17.53 -15.04
#